data_AF-A0A7S2CC38-F1
#
_entry.id   AF-A0A7S2CC38-F1
#
_cell.length_a   1.000
_cell.length_b   1.000
_cell.length_c   1.000
_cell.angle_alpha   90.00
_cell.angle_beta   90.00
_cell.angle_gamma   90.00
#
_symmetry.space_group_name_H-M   'P 1'
#
loop_
_entity.id
_entity.type
_entity.pdbx_description
1 polymer ?
#
loop_
_entity_poly.entity_id
_entity_poly.type
_entity_poly.pdbx_seq_one_letter_code
_entity_poly.pdbx_strand_id
1 'polypeptide(L)'
;CAFRRTLDAFKDAWFVFDTLLVVLMIVETWVITGLIVFTGQMHNDSSLGDAAILKTLRLMRLTRMARVVRLLRACPEVMILIKGIVIASPSVFFTLVLLVCMIYVFGIAFTELARGTAVGAEYFDSVPSSMATLLLNGCFGENLPDVVYMLGAEHFFLAALLMVFVLFASLMVMNMLMAALVE
;
A
#
# COMPACT_ATOMS: atom_id res chain seq x y z
N CYS A 1 -26.24 25.40 2.79
CA CYS A 1 -26.53 25.84 1.40
C CYS A 1 -25.71 24.99 0.44
N ALA A 2 -26.35 23.95 -0.09
CA ALA A 2 -25.75 22.94 -0.96
C ALA A 2 -25.73 23.41 -2.42
N PHE A 3 -24.59 23.20 -3.08
CA PHE A 3 -24.35 23.25 -4.54
C PHE A 3 -24.76 24.53 -5.30
N ARG A 4 -23.82 25.50 -5.41
CA ARG A 4 -23.95 26.67 -6.31
C ARG A 4 -23.32 26.45 -7.70
N ARG A 5 -22.52 25.41 -7.89
CA ARG A 5 -21.94 25.01 -9.19
C ARG A 5 -21.84 23.48 -9.28
N THR A 6 -22.46 22.89 -10.30
CA THR A 6 -22.44 21.44 -10.59
C THR A 6 -21.04 20.92 -10.95
N LEU A 7 -20.09 21.81 -11.27
CA LEU A 7 -18.71 21.48 -11.61
C LEU A 7 -17.81 21.20 -10.40
N ASP A 8 -18.19 21.64 -9.19
CA ASP A 8 -17.41 21.35 -7.97
C ASP A 8 -17.60 19.89 -7.50
N ALA A 9 -18.68 19.23 -7.95
CA ALA A 9 -18.91 17.79 -7.70
C ALA A 9 -17.81 16.90 -8.28
N PHE A 10 -17.13 17.31 -9.36
CA PHE A 10 -16.04 16.54 -9.96
C PHE A 10 -14.69 16.71 -9.24
N LYS A 11 -14.58 17.64 -8.28
CA LYS A 11 -13.38 17.79 -7.44
C LYS A 11 -13.43 16.96 -6.17
N ASP A 12 -14.62 16.56 -5.73
CA ASP A 12 -14.75 15.63 -4.61
C ASP A 12 -14.36 14.22 -5.07
N ALA A 13 -13.18 13.77 -4.65
CA ALA A 13 -12.67 12.42 -4.92
C ALA A 13 -13.69 11.32 -4.54
N TRP A 14 -14.55 11.61 -3.56
CA TRP A 14 -15.64 10.74 -3.16
C TRP A 14 -16.73 10.60 -4.22
N PHE A 15 -17.11 11.71 -4.86
CA PHE A 15 -18.13 11.73 -5.90
C PHE A 15 -17.61 11.13 -7.20
N VAL A 16 -16.33 11.35 -7.52
CA VAL A 16 -15.65 10.69 -8.65
C VAL A 16 -15.54 9.18 -8.42
N PHE A 17 -15.19 8.75 -7.20
CA PHE A 17 -15.15 7.33 -6.83
C PHE A 17 -16.54 6.69 -6.83
N ASP A 18 -17.56 7.40 -6.34
CA ASP A 18 -18.95 6.96 -6.34
C ASP A 18 -19.50 6.81 -7.76
N THR A 19 -19.31 7.82 -8.60
CA THR A 19 -19.72 7.78 -10.01
C THR A 19 -18.97 6.71 -10.79
N LEU A 20 -17.67 6.50 -10.57
CA LEU A 20 -16.91 5.42 -11.19
C LEU A 20 -17.42 4.04 -10.78
N LEU A 21 -17.75 3.83 -9.51
CA LEU A 21 -18.33 2.57 -9.04
C LEU A 21 -19.74 2.31 -9.59
N VAL A 22 -20.58 3.35 -9.68
CA VAL A 22 -21.91 3.25 -10.28
C VAL A 22 -21.79 2.91 -11.76
N VAL A 23 -20.89 3.56 -12.49
CA VAL A 23 -20.60 3.24 -13.91
C VAL A 23 -20.10 1.81 -14.04
N LEU A 24 -19.19 1.36 -13.18
CA LEU A 24 -18.68 -0.02 -13.20
C LEU A 24 -19.79 -1.04 -12.91
N MET A 25 -20.72 -0.74 -12.00
CA MET A 25 -21.88 -1.58 -11.71
C MET A 25 -22.90 -1.61 -12.87
N ILE A 26 -23.09 -0.48 -13.55
CA ILE A 26 -23.88 -0.42 -14.78
C ILE A 26 -23.20 -1.32 -15.81
N VAL A 27 -21.94 -1.07 -16.17
CA VAL A 27 -21.18 -1.88 -17.12
C VAL A 27 -21.24 -3.37 -16.77
N GLU A 28 -21.08 -3.74 -15.49
CA GLU A 28 -21.22 -5.11 -15.00
C GLU A 28 -22.59 -5.71 -15.32
N THR A 29 -23.67 -4.98 -15.04
CA THR A 29 -25.06 -5.42 -15.28
C THR A 29 -25.32 -5.56 -16.77
N TRP A 30 -24.90 -4.57 -17.57
CA TRP A 30 -25.07 -4.58 -19.03
C TRP A 30 -24.23 -5.68 -19.70
N VAL A 31 -23.02 -5.97 -19.21
CA VAL A 31 -22.18 -7.08 -19.70
C VAL A 31 -22.80 -8.44 -19.39
N ILE A 32 -23.34 -8.65 -18.19
CA ILE A 32 -24.01 -9.91 -17.83
C ILE A 32 -25.28 -10.11 -18.67
N THR A 33 -26.13 -9.08 -18.79
CA THR A 33 -27.35 -9.15 -19.60
C THR A 33 -27.04 -9.32 -21.09
N GLY A 34 -26.08 -8.57 -21.62
CA GLY A 34 -25.64 -8.68 -23.01
C GLY A 34 -25.05 -10.05 -23.33
N LEU A 35 -24.27 -10.63 -22.41
CA LEU A 35 -23.72 -11.97 -22.54
C LEU A 35 -24.81 -13.05 -22.55
N ILE A 36 -25.80 -12.99 -21.64
CA ILE A 36 -26.92 -13.96 -21.59
C ILE A 36 -27.71 -13.95 -22.90
N VAL A 37 -27.94 -12.76 -23.48
CA VAL A 37 -28.62 -12.62 -24.78
C VAL A 37 -27.75 -13.18 -25.91
N PHE A 38 -26.44 -12.90 -25.90
CA PHE A 38 -25.52 -13.35 -26.94
C PHE A 38 -25.27 -14.88 -26.91
N THR A 39 -25.16 -15.49 -25.73
CA THR A 39 -25.02 -16.95 -25.58
C THR A 39 -26.35 -17.68 -25.78
N GLY A 40 -27.48 -17.07 -25.42
CA GLY A 40 -28.82 -17.60 -25.71
C GLY A 40 -29.17 -17.66 -27.19
N GLN A 41 -28.52 -16.83 -28.03
CA GLN A 41 -28.66 -16.84 -29.49
C GLN A 41 -27.65 -17.76 -30.20
N MET A 42 -26.55 -18.16 -29.56
CA MET A 42 -25.45 -18.96 -30.13
C MET A 42 -25.63 -20.48 -29.94
N HIS A 43 -26.87 -20.98 -29.91
CA HIS A 43 -27.15 -22.43 -29.98
C HIS A 43 -27.01 -22.90 -31.43
N ASN A 44 -25.81 -22.85 -32.00
CA ASN A 44 -25.39 -23.54 -33.23
C ASN A 44 -23.86 -23.44 -33.34
N ASP A 45 -23.16 -24.51 -32.96
CA ASP A 45 -21.77 -24.85 -33.28
C ASP A 45 -20.68 -23.76 -33.16
N SER A 46 -19.91 -23.76 -32.06
CA SER A 46 -18.44 -23.57 -32.12
C SER A 46 -17.76 -23.66 -30.75
N SER A 47 -16.56 -24.25 -30.74
CA SER A 47 -15.65 -24.33 -29.57
C SER A 47 -15.14 -22.97 -29.06
N LEU A 48 -15.59 -21.86 -29.66
CA LEU A 48 -15.33 -20.49 -29.23
C LEU A 48 -16.11 -20.13 -27.94
N GLY A 49 -17.17 -20.88 -27.61
CA GLY A 49 -17.93 -20.71 -26.36
C GLY A 49 -17.10 -20.96 -25.09
N ASP A 50 -16.26 -21.99 -25.07
CA ASP A 50 -15.57 -22.41 -23.84
C ASP A 50 -14.55 -21.38 -23.32
N ALA A 51 -13.80 -20.72 -24.21
CA ALA A 51 -12.87 -19.66 -23.81
C ALA A 51 -13.61 -18.40 -23.29
N ALA A 52 -14.78 -18.10 -23.84
CA ALA A 52 -15.64 -17.03 -23.36
C ALA A 52 -16.25 -17.36 -21.99
N ILE A 53 -16.66 -18.62 -21.77
CA ILE A 53 -17.20 -19.12 -20.50
C ILE A 53 -16.16 -19.04 -19.37
N LEU A 54 -14.90 -19.39 -19.62
CA LEU A 54 -13.84 -19.27 -18.61
C LEU A 54 -13.53 -17.81 -18.23
N LYS A 55 -13.54 -16.89 -19.20
CA LYS A 55 -13.38 -15.45 -18.93
C LYS A 55 -14.57 -14.87 -18.17
N THR A 56 -15.79 -15.32 -18.45
CA THR A 56 -17.00 -14.82 -17.78
C THR A 56 -17.14 -15.35 -16.36
N LEU A 57 -16.75 -16.60 -16.09
CA LEU A 57 -16.61 -17.11 -14.72
C LEU A 57 -15.60 -16.29 -13.90
N ARG A 58 -14.49 -15.87 -14.53
CA ARG A 58 -13.48 -14.99 -13.90
C ARG A 58 -14.06 -13.60 -13.58
N LEU A 59 -14.83 -13.03 -14.51
CA LEU A 59 -15.52 -11.74 -14.32
C LEU A 59 -16.58 -11.83 -13.22
N MET A 60 -17.38 -12.90 -13.19
CA MET A 60 -18.38 -13.15 -12.13
C MET A 60 -17.73 -13.34 -10.74
N ARG A 61 -16.48 -13.77 -10.65
CA ARG A 61 -15.73 -13.75 -9.37
C ARG A 61 -15.35 -12.33 -8.97
N LEU A 62 -14.96 -11.50 -9.93
CA LEU A 62 -14.63 -10.09 -9.71
C LEU A 62 -15.86 -9.29 -9.23
N THR A 63 -17.04 -9.57 -9.80
CA THR A 63 -18.31 -8.95 -9.37
C THR A 63 -18.66 -9.27 -7.92
N ARG A 64 -18.34 -10.47 -7.45
CA ARG A 64 -18.51 -10.85 -6.04
C ARG A 64 -17.65 -9.98 -5.12
N MET A 65 -16.43 -9.63 -5.51
CA MET A 65 -15.57 -8.71 -4.77
C MET A 65 -16.10 -7.27 -4.82
N ALA A 66 -16.65 -6.82 -5.95
CA ALA A 66 -17.30 -5.51 -6.06
C ALA A 66 -18.51 -5.38 -5.12
N ARG A 67 -19.25 -6.47 -4.85
CA ARG A 67 -20.33 -6.47 -3.85
C ARG A 67 -19.84 -6.31 -2.41
N VAL A 68 -18.65 -6.81 -2.08
CA VAL A 68 -18.05 -6.61 -0.74
C VAL A 68 -17.81 -5.12 -0.50
N VAL A 69 -17.32 -4.40 -1.50
CA VAL A 69 -17.16 -2.93 -1.43
C VAL A 69 -18.51 -2.24 -1.17
N ARG A 70 -19.60 -2.72 -1.78
CA ARG A 70 -20.96 -2.21 -1.51
C ARG A 70 -21.42 -2.52 -0.08
N LEU A 71 -21.12 -3.71 0.44
CA LEU A 71 -21.43 -4.12 1.81
C LEU A 71 -20.70 -3.24 2.83
N LEU A 72 -19.42 -2.92 2.58
CA LEU A 72 -18.64 -1.99 3.40
C LEU A 72 -19.22 -0.57 3.41
N ARG A 73 -19.90 -0.15 2.34
CA ARG A 73 -20.61 1.14 2.29
C ARG A 73 -22.00 1.10 2.94
N ALA A 74 -22.66 -0.06 2.99
CA ALA A 74 -23.92 -0.22 3.70
C ALA A 74 -23.76 -0.06 5.22
N CYS A 75 -22.53 -0.22 5.71
CA CYS A 75 -22.13 0.09 7.08
C CYS A 75 -21.58 1.53 7.16
N PRO A 76 -22.39 2.53 7.57
CA PRO A 76 -21.94 3.92 7.69
C PRO A 76 -20.74 4.07 8.64
N GLU A 77 -20.59 3.20 9.64
CA GLU A 77 -19.46 3.17 10.58
C GLU A 77 -18.10 2.95 9.89
N VAL A 78 -18.01 1.98 8.97
CA VAL A 78 -16.78 1.70 8.21
C VAL A 78 -16.41 2.89 7.33
N MET A 79 -17.42 3.56 6.78
CA MET A 79 -17.24 4.75 5.95
C MET A 79 -16.67 5.93 6.73
N ILE A 80 -17.08 6.10 7.98
CA ILE A 80 -16.58 7.13 8.89
C ILE A 80 -15.11 6.87 9.23
N LEU A 81 -14.76 5.60 9.53
CA LEU A 81 -13.38 5.21 9.79
C LEU A 81 -12.46 5.48 8.60
N ILE A 82 -12.87 5.10 7.39
CA ILE A 82 -12.08 5.35 6.16
C ILE A 82 -11.88 6.85 5.94
N LYS A 83 -12.93 7.67 6.15
CA LYS A 83 -12.80 9.13 6.05
C LYS A 83 -11.83 9.69 7.08
N GLY A 84 -11.85 9.19 8.31
CA GLY A 84 -10.87 9.56 9.35
C GLY A 84 -9.43 9.26 8.91
N ILE A 85 -9.18 8.06 8.38
CA ILE A 85 -7.85 7.67 7.86
C ILE A 85 -7.40 8.59 6.72
N VAL A 86 -8.31 8.94 5.80
CA VAL A 86 -7.98 9.83 4.66
C VAL A 86 -7.66 11.24 5.13
N ILE A 87 -8.41 11.76 6.10
CA ILE A 87 -8.19 13.10 6.68
C ILE A 87 -6.85 13.17 7.42
N ALA A 88 -6.46 12.11 8.13
CA ALA A 88 -5.15 12.01 8.81
C ALA A 88 -3.98 11.68 7.87
N SER A 89 -4.25 11.23 6.64
CA SER A 89 -3.20 10.80 5.70
C SER A 89 -2.16 11.86 5.31
N PRO A 90 -2.47 13.17 5.21
CA PRO A 90 -1.45 14.17 4.89
C PRO A 90 -0.37 14.23 5.98
N SER A 91 -0.77 14.17 7.26
CA SER A 91 0.14 14.17 8.40
C SER A 91 1.07 12.96 8.36
N VAL A 92 0.49 11.76 8.15
CA VAL A 92 1.23 10.50 7.99
C VAL A 92 2.13 10.49 6.74
N PHE A 93 1.71 11.15 5.66
CA PHE A 93 2.50 11.23 4.44
C PHE A 93 3.81 12.00 4.67
N PHE A 94 3.77 13.14 5.36
CA PHE A 94 4.97 13.91 5.66
C PHE A 94 5.92 13.16 6.60
N THR A 95 5.41 12.44 7.60
CA THR A 95 6.25 11.62 8.48
C THR A 95 6.89 10.45 7.74
N LEU A 96 6.16 9.80 6.82
CA LEU A 96 6.68 8.71 5.99
C LEU A 96 7.77 9.21 5.03
N VAL A 97 7.60 10.39 4.41
CA VAL A 97 8.65 11.01 3.60
C VAL A 97 9.90 11.28 4.43
N LEU A 98 9.74 11.80 5.65
CA LEU A 98 10.86 12.06 6.55
C LEU A 98 11.57 10.77 6.98
N LEU A 99 10.82 9.68 7.21
CA LEU A 99 11.35 8.33 7.45
C LEU A 99 12.17 7.81 6.27
N VAL A 100 11.65 7.92 5.04
CA VAL A 100 12.38 7.49 3.84
C VAL A 100 13.66 8.29 3.64
N CYS A 101 13.62 9.62 3.85
CA CYS A 101 14.81 10.46 3.81
C CYS A 101 15.86 10.03 4.85
N MET A 102 15.43 9.71 6.08
CA MET A 102 16.33 9.20 7.12
C MET A 102 16.96 7.86 6.71
N ILE A 103 16.15 6.90 6.24
CA ILE A 103 16.63 5.60 5.75
C ILE A 103 17.63 5.77 4.62
N TYR A 104 17.43 6.74 3.71
CA TYR A 104 18.36 7.01 2.62
C TYR A 104 19.71 7.53 3.12
N VAL A 105 19.71 8.52 4.02
CA VAL A 105 20.95 9.10 4.58
C VAL A 105 21.75 8.05 5.35
N PHE A 106 21.09 7.30 6.24
CA PHE A 106 21.75 6.22 6.97
C PHE A 106 22.15 5.08 6.03
N GLY A 107 21.33 4.76 5.02
CA GLY A 107 21.64 3.76 4.00
C GLY A 107 22.97 4.02 3.31
N ILE A 108 23.20 5.25 2.85
CA ILE A 108 24.48 5.66 2.27
C ILE A 108 25.62 5.52 3.28
N ALA A 109 25.42 5.99 4.51
CA ALA A 109 26.45 5.89 5.55
C ALA A 109 26.85 4.42 5.81
N PHE A 110 25.88 3.51 5.87
CA PHE A 110 26.12 2.09 6.03
C PHE A 110 26.79 1.45 4.80
N THR A 111 26.37 1.78 3.57
CA THR A 111 27.02 1.28 2.35
C THR A 111 28.49 1.69 2.28
N GLU A 112 28.82 2.93 2.69
CA GLU A 112 30.21 3.41 2.68
C GLU A 112 31.04 2.84 3.84
N LEU A 113 30.48 2.78 5.06
CA LEU A 113 31.22 2.27 6.23
C LEU A 113 31.36 0.74 6.25
N ALA A 114 30.40 0.01 5.68
CA ALA A 114 30.47 -1.44 5.60
C ALA A 114 31.26 -1.92 4.37
N ARG A 115 31.74 -1.02 3.51
CA ARG A 115 32.52 -1.37 2.34
C ARG A 115 33.81 -2.10 2.73
N GLY A 116 33.99 -3.31 2.20
CA GLY A 116 35.15 -4.16 2.49
C GLY A 116 34.98 -5.08 3.71
N THR A 117 33.83 -5.09 4.37
CA THR A 117 33.46 -6.08 5.40
C THR A 117 32.64 -7.22 4.79
N ALA A 118 32.69 -8.41 5.40
CA ALA A 118 31.91 -9.56 4.93
C ALA A 118 30.39 -9.28 5.04
N VAL A 119 29.97 -8.66 6.15
CA VAL A 119 28.58 -8.30 6.41
C VAL A 119 28.08 -7.19 5.48
N GLY A 120 28.98 -6.29 5.07
CA GLY A 120 28.71 -5.28 4.07
C GLY A 120 28.37 -5.85 2.71
N ALA A 121 29.05 -6.90 2.27
CA ALA A 121 28.76 -7.56 0.99
C ALA A 121 27.43 -8.34 0.98
N GLU A 122 26.97 -8.81 2.15
CA GLU A 122 25.73 -9.58 2.26
C GLU A 122 24.50 -8.67 2.41
N TYR A 123 24.58 -7.64 3.26
CA TYR A 123 23.44 -6.78 3.61
C TYR A 123 23.52 -5.37 3.02
N PHE A 124 24.74 -4.83 2.86
CA PHE A 124 24.96 -3.41 2.52
C PHE A 124 25.72 -3.19 1.20
N ASP A 125 25.59 -4.12 0.24
CA ASP A 125 26.34 -4.11 -1.03
C ASP A 125 26.01 -2.88 -1.91
N SER A 126 24.74 -2.47 -1.89
CA SER A 126 24.25 -1.30 -2.61
C SER A 126 23.32 -0.46 -1.75
N VAL A 127 23.20 0.83 -2.07
CA VAL A 127 22.31 1.76 -1.34
C VAL A 127 20.88 1.23 -1.23
N PRO A 128 20.23 0.70 -2.29
CA PRO A 128 18.89 0.12 -2.16
C PRO A 128 18.84 -1.12 -1.25
N SER A 129 19.89 -1.96 -1.26
CA SER A 129 19.99 -3.10 -0.35
C SER A 129 20.12 -2.64 1.09
N SER A 130 21.00 -1.68 1.36
CA SER A 130 21.17 -1.06 2.68
C SER A 130 19.88 -0.42 3.17
N MET A 131 19.15 0.28 2.31
CA MET A 131 17.84 0.85 2.65
C MET A 131 16.81 -0.24 2.98
N ALA A 132 16.79 -1.35 2.24
CA ALA A 132 15.90 -2.48 2.52
C ALA A 132 16.23 -3.15 3.85
N THR A 133 17.51 -3.39 4.15
CA THR A 133 17.96 -3.93 5.45
C THR A 133 17.63 -2.98 6.59
N LEU A 134 17.83 -1.67 6.43
CA LEU A 134 17.48 -0.69 7.47
C LEU A 134 15.96 -0.59 7.67
N LEU A 135 15.17 -0.73 6.62
CA LEU A 135 13.71 -0.74 6.70
C LEU A 135 13.21 -2.01 7.39
N LEU A 136 13.60 -3.19 6.92
CA LEU A 136 13.12 -4.48 7.45
C LEU A 136 13.68 -4.75 8.85
N ASN A 137 15.01 -4.72 8.98
CA ASN A 137 15.66 -5.14 10.21
C ASN A 137 15.66 -4.00 11.23
N GLY A 138 15.79 -2.75 10.78
CA GLY A 138 15.82 -1.58 11.67
C GLY A 138 14.44 -1.01 12.01
N CYS A 139 13.53 -0.86 11.04
CA CYS A 139 12.22 -0.25 11.27
C CYS A 139 11.14 -1.28 11.66
N PHE A 140 11.11 -2.45 11.00
CA PHE A 140 10.19 -3.54 11.39
C PHE A 140 10.75 -4.45 12.49
N GLY A 141 12.06 -4.38 12.75
CA GLY A 141 12.70 -5.16 13.81
C GLY A 141 12.95 -6.63 13.44
N GLU A 142 12.90 -6.98 12.15
CA GLU A 142 13.17 -8.36 11.70
C GLU A 142 14.61 -8.77 12.04
N ASN A 143 14.76 -9.72 12.96
CA ASN A 143 16.06 -10.25 13.41
C ASN A 143 17.09 -9.16 13.79
N LEU A 144 16.62 -8.06 14.39
CA LEU A 144 17.48 -6.94 14.80
C LEU A 144 18.69 -7.36 15.66
N PRO A 145 18.56 -8.25 16.69
CA PRO A 145 19.69 -8.63 17.53
C PRO A 145 20.82 -9.26 16.71
N ASP A 146 20.48 -10.14 15.77
CA ASP A 146 21.46 -10.88 14.96
C ASP A 146 22.27 -9.93 14.08
N VAL A 147 21.62 -8.96 13.42
CA VAL A 147 22.31 -7.93 12.62
C VAL A 147 23.22 -7.07 13.48
N VAL A 148 22.77 -6.66 14.68
CA VAL A 148 23.57 -5.85 15.59
C VAL A 148 24.80 -6.60 16.08
N TYR A 149 24.67 -7.88 16.43
CA TYR A 149 25.81 -8.71 16.83
C TYR A 149 26.80 -8.95 15.68
N MET A 150 26.30 -9.21 14.47
CA MET A 150 27.14 -9.37 13.27
C MET A 150 27.91 -8.08 12.93
N LEU A 151 27.25 -6.93 12.98
CA LEU A 151 27.90 -5.63 12.79
C LEU A 151 28.90 -5.31 13.89
N GLY A 152 28.57 -5.64 15.14
CA GLY A 152 29.41 -5.38 16.30
C GLY A 152 30.68 -6.24 16.33
N ALA A 153 30.63 -7.44 15.74
CA ALA A 153 31.78 -8.33 15.59
C ALA A 153 32.83 -7.77 14.62
N GLU A 154 32.40 -7.06 13.57
CA GLU A 154 33.29 -6.37 12.63
C GLU A 154 33.75 -5.02 13.20
N HIS A 155 32.80 -4.13 13.48
CA HIS A 155 33.07 -2.79 13.98
C HIS A 155 32.00 -2.32 14.96
N PHE A 156 32.41 -2.08 16.22
CA PHE A 156 31.54 -1.51 17.26
C PHE A 156 30.84 -0.20 16.82
N PHE A 157 31.51 0.62 16.01
CA PHE A 157 30.95 1.88 15.50
C PHE A 157 29.72 1.66 14.61
N LEU A 158 29.73 0.64 13.74
CA LEU A 158 28.59 0.31 12.88
C LEU A 158 27.38 -0.16 13.71
N ALA A 159 27.61 -0.99 14.73
CA ALA A 159 26.56 -1.42 15.66
C ALA A 159 25.99 -0.24 16.46
N ALA A 160 26.84 0.66 16.94
CA ALA A 160 26.40 1.87 17.65
C ALA A 160 25.57 2.79 16.73
N LEU A 161 25.99 2.98 15.47
CA LEU A 161 25.24 3.75 14.48
C LEU A 161 23.87 3.13 14.19
N LEU A 162 23.79 1.79 14.11
CA LEU A 162 22.55 1.06 13.86
C LEU A 162 21.58 1.23 15.04
N MET A 163 22.09 1.13 16.26
CA MET A 163 21.31 1.37 17.48
C MET A 163 20.77 2.81 17.55
N VAL A 164 21.58 3.80 17.17
CA VAL A 164 21.13 5.20 17.08
C VAL A 164 20.03 5.34 16.02
N PHE A 165 20.19 4.73 14.85
CA PHE A 165 19.16 4.72 13.81
C PHE A 165 17.85 4.11 14.30
N VAL A 166 17.89 2.94 14.96
CA VAL A 166 16.70 2.26 15.51
C VAL A 166 16.02 3.11 16.57
N LEU A 167 16.79 3.81 17.40
CA LEU A 167 16.25 4.75 18.37
C LEU A 167 15.52 5.91 17.69
N PHE A 168 16.11 6.53 16.66
CA PHE A 168 15.43 7.57 15.89
C PHE A 168 14.19 7.05 15.14
N ALA A 169 14.26 5.86 14.54
CA ALA A 169 13.15 5.24 13.83
C ALA A 169 11.98 4.94 14.78
N SER A 170 12.26 4.37 15.96
CA SER A 170 11.24 4.10 16.97
C SER A 170 10.61 5.39 17.54
N LEU A 171 11.41 6.44 17.76
CA LEU A 171 10.89 7.76 18.14
C LEU A 171 9.99 8.35 17.05
N MET A 172 10.35 8.21 15.77
CA MET A 172 9.52 8.68 14.66
C MET A 172 8.19 7.93 14.56
N VAL A 173 8.22 6.61 14.71
CA VAL A 173 6.99 5.80 14.71
C VAL A 173 6.10 6.19 15.90
N MET A 174 6.69 6.38 17.08
CA MET A 174 5.96 6.84 18.26
C MET A 174 5.36 8.24 18.03
N ASN A 175 6.11 9.16 17.44
CA ASN A 175 5.64 10.51 17.11
C ASN A 175 4.52 10.49 16.07
N MET A 176 4.55 9.57 15.11
CA MET A 176 3.46 9.37 14.15
C MET A 176 2.20 8.86 14.84
N LEU A 177 2.31 7.90 15.77
CA LEU A 177 1.16 7.40 16.53
C LEU A 177 0.54 8.50 17.40
N MET A 178 1.36 9.32 18.05
CA MET A 178 0.89 10.47 18.81
C MET A 178 0.20 11.52 17.92
N ALA A 179 0.77 11.83 16.75
CA ALA A 179 0.15 12.73 15.79
C ALA A 179 -1.23 12.21 15.33
N ALA A 180 -1.34 10.91 15.04
CA ALA A 180 -2.58 10.28 14.64
C ALA A 180 -3.63 10.12 15.76
N LEU A 181 -3.20 10.14 17.03
CA LEU A 181 -4.11 10.09 18.19
C LEU A 181 -4.65 11.47 18.58
N VAL A 182 -3.93 12.54 18.25
CA VAL A 182 -4.30 13.93 18.58
C VAL A 182 -5.22 14.54 17.52
N GLU A 183 -5.17 14.06 16.28
CA GLU A 183 -6.10 14.36 15.18
C GLU A 183 -7.41 13.56 15.28
#